data_AF-A0A920QK14-F1
#
_entry.id   AF-A0A920QK14-F1
#
_cell.length_a   1.000
_cell.length_b   1.000
_cell.length_c   1.000
_cell.angle_alpha   90.00
_cell.angle_beta   90.00
_cell.angle_gamma   90.00
#
_symmetry.space_group_name_H-M   'P 1'
#
loop_
_entity.id
_entity.type
_entity.pdbx_description
1 polymer ?
#
loop_
_entity_poly.entity_id
_entity_poly.type
_entity_poly.pdbx_seq_one_letter_code
_entity_poly.pdbx_strand_id
1 'polypeptide(L)'
;MRTFFVLLLMIYFSAAVGEESVIKTENLCKKAISEKTEYQVSGTYGSPLESEWHPAAAYVLLKEMYRFEVLLKEFQQKSPPWRFEFVEMSGGKIMVFVYHLEQKFNYCDGPNAFYVKKT
;
A
#
# COMPACT_ATOMS: atom_id res chain seq x y z
N MET A 1 46.46 -18.98 -19.90
CA MET A 1 46.06 -17.57 -19.71
C MET A 1 44.74 -17.18 -20.38
N ARG A 2 44.36 -17.80 -21.50
CA ARG A 2 43.12 -17.46 -22.23
C ARG A 2 41.83 -17.91 -21.51
N THR A 3 41.87 -19.03 -20.79
CA THR A 3 40.74 -19.59 -20.04
C THR A 3 40.41 -18.84 -18.74
N PHE A 4 41.42 -18.24 -18.10
CA PHE A 4 41.25 -17.50 -16.85
C PHE A 4 40.49 -16.17 -17.06
N PHE A 5 40.72 -15.50 -18.20
CA PHE A 5 40.01 -14.28 -18.58
C PHE A 5 38.52 -14.52 -18.86
N VAL A 6 38.18 -15.67 -19.45
CA VAL A 6 36.78 -16.04 -19.71
C VAL A 6 36.02 -16.31 -18.41
N LEU A 7 36.67 -16.95 -17.43
CA LEU A 7 36.07 -17.21 -16.13
C LEU A 7 35.79 -15.91 -15.36
N LEU A 8 36.74 -14.96 -15.39
CA LEU A 8 36.59 -13.65 -14.76
C LEU A 8 35.46 -12.83 -15.38
N LEU A 9 35.32 -12.86 -16.71
CA LEU A 9 34.22 -12.18 -17.42
C LEU A 9 32.84 -12.75 -17.06
N MET A 10 32.73 -14.06 -16.88
CA MET A 10 31.47 -14.70 -16.46
C MET A 10 31.09 -14.32 -15.01
N ILE A 11 32.07 -14.22 -14.11
CA ILE A 11 31.83 -13.83 -12.71
C ILE A 11 31.39 -12.35 -12.62
N TYR A 12 31.99 -11.46 -13.41
CA TYR A 12 31.57 -10.05 -13.47
C TYR A 12 30.16 -9.88 -14.05
N PHE A 13 29.77 -10.70 -15.02
CA PHE A 13 28.40 -10.67 -15.57
C PHE A 13 27.36 -11.16 -14.56
N SER A 14 27.68 -12.15 -13.73
CA SER A 14 26.75 -12.63 -12.68
C SER A 14 26.57 -11.64 -11.53
N ALA A 15 27.55 -10.78 -11.25
CA ALA A 15 27.44 -9.76 -10.20
C ALA A 15 26.71 -8.48 -10.65
N ALA A 16 26.52 -8.29 -11.97
CA ALA A 16 25.84 -7.13 -12.53
C ALA A 16 24.32 -7.33 -12.71
N VAL A 17 23.80 -8.53 -12.42
CA VAL A 17 22.37 -8.84 -12.48
C VAL A 17 21.78 -8.74 -11.08
N GLY A 18 21.21 -7.58 -10.75
CA GLY A 18 20.21 -7.48 -9.69
C GLY A 18 20.46 -6.50 -8.56
N GLU A 19 21.29 -5.47 -8.73
CA GLU A 19 21.05 -4.23 -7.97
C GLU A 19 20.07 -3.39 -8.80
N GLU A 20 18.80 -3.82 -8.81
CA GLU A 20 17.72 -2.93 -9.16
C GLU A 20 17.80 -1.76 -8.19
N SER A 21 18.31 -0.63 -8.67
CA SER A 21 18.07 0.65 -8.01
C SER A 21 16.57 0.93 -8.16
N VAL A 22 15.77 0.26 -7.32
CA VAL A 22 14.36 0.56 -7.14
C VAL A 22 14.34 1.97 -6.58
N ILE A 23 14.19 2.95 -7.46
CA ILE A 23 13.61 4.24 -7.11
C ILE A 23 12.25 3.84 -6.56
N LYS A 24 12.15 3.70 -5.23
CA LYS A 24 10.95 3.24 -4.57
C LYS A 24 9.98 4.39 -4.66
N THR A 25 9.23 4.45 -5.76
CA THR A 25 8.19 5.46 -5.98
C THR A 25 7.32 5.45 -4.74
N GLU A 26 7.33 6.57 -4.02
CA GLU A 26 6.65 6.64 -2.74
C GLU A 26 5.14 6.58 -3.02
N ASN A 27 4.46 5.57 -2.47
CA ASN A 27 3.03 5.37 -2.66
C ASN A 27 2.25 6.65 -2.32
N LEU A 28 1.55 7.21 -3.32
CA LEU A 28 0.88 8.51 -3.20
C LEU A 28 -0.22 8.50 -2.13
N CYS A 29 -0.88 7.36 -1.93
CA CYS A 29 -1.93 7.20 -0.94
C CYS A 29 -1.37 7.17 0.49
N LYS A 30 -0.23 6.51 0.71
CA LYS A 30 0.51 6.58 1.98
C LYS A 30 0.89 8.02 2.32
N LYS A 31 1.39 8.77 1.33
CA LYS A 31 1.74 10.18 1.50
C LYS A 31 0.52 11.03 1.83
N ALA A 32 -0.59 10.83 1.13
CA ALA A 32 -1.83 11.57 1.36
C ALA A 32 -2.39 11.38 2.78
N ILE A 33 -2.29 10.17 3.36
CA ILE A 33 -2.67 9.94 4.76
C ILE A 33 -1.90 10.88 5.68
N SER A 34 -0.57 10.87 5.59
CA SER A 34 0.30 11.66 6.47
C SER A 34 0.10 13.17 6.29
N GLU A 35 -0.19 13.63 5.08
CA GLU A 35 -0.31 15.07 4.78
C GLU A 35 -1.70 15.65 5.05
N LYS A 36 -2.75 14.81 4.96
CA LYS A 36 -4.15 15.29 4.94
C LYS A 36 -4.95 14.83 6.15
N THR A 37 -4.38 13.99 7.02
CA THR A 37 -5.07 13.41 8.17
C THR A 37 -4.19 13.48 9.43
N GLU A 38 -4.77 13.22 10.60
CA GLU A 38 -4.04 13.12 11.87
C GLU A 38 -3.38 11.75 12.10
N TYR A 39 -3.33 10.91 11.06
CA TYR A 39 -2.90 9.53 11.14
C TYR A 39 -1.56 9.30 10.42
N GLN A 40 -0.79 8.34 10.92
CA GLN A 40 0.42 7.83 10.26
C GLN A 40 0.26 6.36 9.88
N VAL A 41 0.82 6.00 8.72
CA VAL A 41 0.85 4.62 8.24
C VAL A 41 1.82 3.77 9.05
N SER A 42 1.30 2.70 9.64
CA SER A 42 2.06 1.71 10.42
C SER A 42 2.28 0.38 9.68
N GLY A 43 1.54 0.14 8.60
CA GLY A 43 1.70 -1.04 7.74
C GLY A 43 0.68 -1.04 6.61
N THR A 44 0.91 -1.88 5.60
CA THR A 44 -0.06 -2.12 4.52
C THR A 44 -1.12 -3.12 4.99
N TYR A 45 -2.37 -2.92 4.58
CA TYR A 45 -3.45 -3.89 4.75
C TYR A 45 -3.86 -4.45 3.38
N GLY A 46 -4.09 -5.77 3.29
CA GLY A 46 -4.38 -6.46 2.02
C GLY A 46 -3.17 -7.20 1.45
N SER A 47 -3.34 -7.90 0.32
CA SER A 47 -2.24 -8.66 -0.28
C SER A 47 -1.35 -7.81 -1.21
N PRO A 48 -0.12 -8.27 -1.48
CA PRO A 48 0.81 -7.58 -2.36
C PRO A 48 0.41 -7.68 -3.84
N LEU A 49 -0.68 -8.38 -4.19
CA LEU A 49 -1.15 -8.53 -5.56
C LEU A 49 -1.84 -7.24 -6.04
N GLU A 50 -1.40 -6.70 -7.18
CA GLU A 50 -1.93 -5.44 -7.74
C GLU A 50 -3.45 -5.46 -7.97
N SER A 51 -3.99 -6.63 -8.34
CA SER A 51 -5.42 -6.84 -8.52
C SER A 51 -6.24 -6.56 -7.26
N GLU A 52 -5.62 -6.64 -6.08
CA GLU A 52 -6.26 -6.38 -4.80
C GLU A 52 -6.17 -4.91 -4.36
N TRP A 53 -5.46 -4.06 -5.11
CA TRP A 53 -5.38 -2.61 -4.82
C TRP A 53 -6.51 -1.82 -5.46
N HIS A 54 -7.40 -2.50 -6.18
CA HIS A 54 -8.57 -1.87 -6.76
C HIS A 54 -9.58 -1.43 -5.68
N PRO A 55 -10.25 -0.27 -5.80
CA PRO A 55 -11.26 0.18 -4.84
C PRO A 55 -12.36 -0.86 -4.54
N ALA A 56 -12.70 -1.71 -5.51
CA ALA A 56 -13.67 -2.79 -5.31
C ALA A 56 -13.23 -3.82 -4.24
N ALA A 57 -11.93 -4.05 -4.09
CA ALA A 57 -11.41 -4.95 -3.06
C ALA A 57 -11.69 -4.42 -1.65
N ALA A 58 -11.67 -3.09 -1.46
CA ALA A 58 -12.01 -2.47 -0.18
C ALA A 58 -13.46 -2.81 0.25
N TYR A 59 -14.42 -2.77 -0.68
CA TYR A 59 -15.80 -3.15 -0.39
C TYR A 59 -15.96 -4.62 0.00
N VAL A 60 -15.21 -5.51 -0.66
CA VAL A 60 -15.19 -6.94 -0.30
C VAL A 60 -14.61 -7.12 1.10
N LEU A 61 -13.47 -6.48 1.40
CA LEU A 61 -12.82 -6.54 2.71
C LEU A 61 -13.73 -6.02 3.82
N LEU A 62 -14.41 -4.89 3.61
CA LEU A 62 -15.35 -4.33 4.57
C LEU A 62 -16.52 -5.30 4.84
N LYS A 63 -17.08 -5.90 3.78
CA LYS A 63 -18.14 -6.92 3.92
C LYS A 63 -17.69 -8.13 4.74
N GLU A 64 -16.45 -8.58 4.53
CA GLU A 64 -15.88 -9.67 5.31
C GLU A 64 -15.66 -9.27 6.78
N MET A 65 -15.22 -8.04 7.06
CA MET A 65 -15.10 -7.52 8.44
C MET A 65 -16.45 -7.50 9.17
N TYR A 66 -17.51 -7.09 8.48
CA TYR A 66 -18.88 -7.20 8.99
C TYR A 66 -19.26 -8.64 9.28
N ARG A 67 -19.00 -9.57 8.34
CA ARG A 67 -19.33 -10.98 8.48
C ARG A 67 -18.63 -11.64 9.67
N PHE A 68 -17.40 -11.22 9.96
CA PHE A 68 -16.62 -11.74 11.08
C PHE A 68 -16.81 -10.97 12.39
N GLU A 69 -17.70 -9.97 12.42
CA GLU A 69 -17.99 -9.16 13.62
C GLU A 69 -16.74 -8.49 14.23
N VAL A 70 -15.74 -8.19 13.40
CA VAL A 70 -14.51 -7.52 13.85
C VAL A 70 -14.58 -6.01 13.72
N LEU A 71 -15.59 -5.48 13.04
CA LEU A 71 -15.79 -4.04 12.84
C LEU A 71 -16.46 -3.41 14.08
N LEU A 72 -15.81 -2.42 14.67
CA LEU A 72 -16.36 -1.64 15.79
C LEU A 72 -16.95 -0.30 15.34
N LYS A 73 -16.26 0.39 14.43
CA LYS A 73 -16.65 1.73 14.01
C LYS A 73 -16.16 2.01 12.60
N GLU A 74 -16.99 2.75 11.86
CA GLU A 74 -16.59 3.37 10.59
C GLU A 74 -16.70 4.88 10.69
N PHE A 75 -15.78 5.57 10.04
CA PHE A 75 -15.88 7.00 9.83
C PHE A 75 -15.13 7.42 8.57
N GLN A 76 -15.47 8.58 8.03
CA GLN A 76 -14.90 9.06 6.78
C GLN A 76 -14.37 10.47 6.96
N GLN A 77 -13.23 10.74 6.33
CA GLN A 77 -12.70 12.08 6.17
C GLN A 77 -12.56 12.40 4.69
N LYS A 78 -13.09 13.55 4.27
CA LYS A 78 -12.93 14.08 2.90
C LYS A 78 -11.93 15.22 2.92
N SER A 79 -10.94 15.16 2.04
CA SER A 79 -10.00 16.26 1.79
C SER A 79 -9.74 16.29 0.28
N PRO A 80 -10.66 16.87 -0.52
CA PRO A 80 -10.59 16.81 -1.97
C PRO A 80 -9.19 17.16 -2.51
N PRO A 81 -8.65 16.37 -3.47
CA PRO A 81 -9.33 15.30 -4.21
C PRO A 81 -9.36 13.94 -3.51
N TRP A 82 -9.01 13.86 -2.22
CA TRP A 82 -8.92 12.62 -1.45
C TRP A 82 -10.17 12.31 -0.63
N ARG A 83 -10.42 11.01 -0.46
CA ARG A 83 -11.36 10.46 0.51
C ARG A 83 -10.69 9.32 1.27
N PHE A 84 -10.83 9.37 2.59
CA PHE A 84 -10.31 8.38 3.52
C PHE A 84 -11.49 7.73 4.23
N GLU A 85 -11.61 6.41 4.11
CA GLU A 85 -12.63 5.61 4.79
C GLU A 85 -11.92 4.79 5.88
N PHE A 86 -12.16 5.16 7.13
CA PHE A 86 -11.53 4.54 8.29
C PHE A 86 -12.43 3.50 8.91
N VAL A 87 -11.79 2.44 9.37
CA VAL A 87 -12.40 1.29 10.03
C VAL A 87 -11.63 1.00 11.30
N GLU A 88 -12.30 1.06 12.43
CA GLU A 88 -11.78 0.61 13.72
C GLU A 88 -12.22 -0.83 13.96
N MET A 89 -11.24 -1.70 14.22
CA MET A 89 -11.46 -3.13 14.43
C MET A 89 -11.31 -3.51 15.90
N SER A 90 -11.89 -4.66 16.26
CA SER A 90 -11.68 -5.33 17.55
C SER A 90 -10.18 -5.43 17.87
N GLY A 91 -9.78 -4.97 19.06
CA GLY A 91 -8.37 -4.84 19.44
C GLY A 91 -7.76 -3.45 19.17
N GLY A 92 -8.58 -2.46 18.82
CA GLY A 92 -8.17 -1.04 18.74
C GLY A 92 -7.29 -0.70 17.54
N LYS A 93 -7.20 -1.60 16.56
CA LYS A 93 -6.46 -1.35 15.32
C LYS A 93 -7.34 -0.55 14.36
N ILE A 94 -6.76 0.49 13.77
CA ILE A 94 -7.44 1.31 12.77
C ILE A 94 -6.84 1.01 11.41
N MET A 95 -7.71 0.80 10.43
CA MET A 95 -7.38 0.71 9.02
C MET A 95 -7.98 1.89 8.28
N VAL A 96 -7.32 2.32 7.21
CA VAL A 96 -7.86 3.31 6.26
C VAL A 96 -7.81 2.77 4.84
N PHE A 97 -8.91 2.92 4.12
CA PHE A 97 -8.95 2.84 2.66
C PHE A 97 -8.83 4.25 2.07
N VAL A 98 -7.92 4.41 1.11
CA VAL A 98 -7.62 5.70 0.48
C VAL A 98 -8.13 5.69 -0.95
N TYR A 99 -8.86 6.75 -1.31
CA TYR A 99 -9.38 6.93 -2.65
C TYR A 99 -9.03 8.33 -3.16
N HIS A 100 -8.72 8.40 -4.44
CA HIS A 100 -8.70 9.66 -5.18
C HIS A 100 -10.02 9.80 -5.95
N LEU A 101 -10.73 10.91 -5.75
CA LEU A 101 -12.10 11.11 -6.25
C LEU A 101 -12.15 11.28 -7.77
N GLU A 102 -11.09 11.84 -8.35
CA GLU A 102 -10.98 12.05 -9.81
C GLU A 102 -10.36 10.84 -10.51
N GLN A 103 -9.19 10.38 -10.05
CA GLN A 103 -8.45 9.24 -10.60
C GLN A 103 -8.77 7.96 -9.82
N LYS A 104 -9.80 7.25 -10.27
CA LYS A 104 -10.41 6.13 -9.53
C LYS A 104 -9.56 4.85 -9.49
N PHE A 105 -8.59 4.68 -10.38
CA PHE A 105 -7.83 3.43 -10.53
C PHE A 105 -6.32 3.72 -10.56
N ASN A 106 -5.52 2.85 -9.93
CA ASN A 106 -4.06 2.84 -9.94
C ASN A 106 -3.36 4.13 -9.46
N TYR A 107 -4.08 5.08 -8.86
CA TYR A 107 -3.50 6.35 -8.42
C TYR A 107 -2.48 6.19 -7.29
N CYS A 108 -2.63 5.16 -6.46
CA CYS A 108 -1.70 4.93 -5.36
C CYS A 108 -0.32 4.41 -5.82
N ASP A 109 -0.19 3.99 -7.09
CA ASP A 109 0.98 3.27 -7.62
C ASP A 109 1.42 2.16 -6.65
N GLY A 110 0.44 1.37 -6.20
CA GLY A 110 0.61 0.51 -5.04
C GLY A 110 -0.67 0.27 -4.24
N PRO A 111 -0.53 -0.28 -3.02
CA PRO A 111 -1.64 -0.52 -2.10
C PRO A 111 -2.44 0.75 -1.80
N ASN A 112 -3.75 0.58 -1.56
CA ASN A 112 -4.68 1.65 -1.19
C ASN A 112 -5.28 1.49 0.22
N ALA A 113 -4.90 0.43 0.94
CA ALA A 113 -5.37 0.14 2.28
C ALA A 113 -4.20 0.00 3.26
N PHE A 114 -4.32 0.63 4.43
CA PHE A 114 -3.22 0.75 5.39
C PHE A 114 -3.70 0.62 6.82
N TYR A 115 -2.88 -0.01 7.67
CA TYR A 115 -2.98 0.15 9.12
C TYR A 115 -2.44 1.51 9.52
N VAL A 116 -3.16 2.20 10.39
CA VAL A 116 -2.78 3.54 10.85
C VAL A 116 -2.82 3.70 12.36
N LYS A 117 -2.07 4.67 12.85
CA LYS A 117 -2.10 5.13 14.24
C LYS A 117 -2.32 6.63 14.27
N LYS A 118 -3.11 7.11 15.23
CA LYS A 118 -3.26 8.53 15.49
C LYS A 118 -1.94 9.08 16.03
N THR A 119 -1.56 10.26 15.55
CA THR A 119 -0.34 10.97 15.95
C THR A 119 -0.62 11.85 17.16
#